data_AF-A0A7X3GII2-F1
#
_entry.id   AF-A0A7X3GII2-F1
#
_cell.length_a   1.000
_cell.length_b   1.000
_cell.length_c   1.000
_cell.angle_alpha   90.00
_cell.angle_beta   90.00
_cell.angle_gamma   90.00
#
_symmetry.space_group_name_H-M   'P 1'
#
loop_
_entity.id
_entity.type
_entity.pdbx_description
1 polymer ?
#
loop_
_entity_poly.entity_id
_entity_poly.type
_entity_poly.pdbx_seq_one_letter_code
_entity_poly.pdbx_strand_id
1 'polypeptide(L)' 'MNTGLKIPHGEDKVKVELTVKELMVLAGARFPNNHVLEVAARKKLNEVLEQTYEIEAGGSRDALSYDYLN' A
#
# COMPACT_ATOMS: atom_id res chain seq x y z
N MET A 1 20.58 8.57 -13.68
CA MET A 1 20.59 7.61 -12.55
C MET A 1 19.15 7.25 -12.26
N ASN A 2 18.73 6.04 -12.66
CA ASN A 2 17.38 5.56 -12.42
C ASN A 2 17.43 4.84 -11.06
N THR A 3 17.12 5.56 -9.98
CA THR A 3 16.94 4.96 -8.64
C THR A 3 15.63 4.18 -8.67
N GLY A 4 15.60 3.10 -9.45
CA GLY A 4 14.45 2.22 -9.53
C GLY A 4 14.26 1.60 -8.17
N LEU A 5 13.17 1.98 -7.51
CA LEU A 5 12.69 1.36 -6.29
C LEU A 5 12.57 -0.14 -6.56
N LYS A 6 13.58 -0.92 -6.17
CA LYS A 6 13.56 -2.39 -6.32
C LYS A 6 12.66 -2.93 -5.22
N ILE A 7 11.37 -3.03 -5.52
CA ILE A 7 10.42 -3.70 -4.63
C ILE A 7 10.74 -5.20 -4.69
N PRO A 8 11.16 -5.83 -3.57
CA PRO A 8 11.30 -7.27 -3.52
C PRO A 8 9.96 -7.91 -3.90
N HIS A 9 9.96 -8.97 -4.72
CA HIS A 9 8.72 -9.63 -5.17
C HIS A 9 7.76 -8.75 -5.99
N GLY A 10 8.24 -7.67 -6.63
CA GLY A 10 7.38 -6.72 -7.35
C GLY A 10 6.57 -7.28 -8.54
N GLU A 11 6.93 -8.47 -9.05
CA GLU A 11 6.21 -9.16 -10.14
C GLU A 11 5.21 -10.21 -9.63
N ASP A 12 5.20 -10.47 -8.32
CA ASP A 12 4.33 -11.47 -7.71
C ASP A 12 2.89 -10.96 -7.61
N LYS A 13 1.94 -11.84 -7.97
CA LYS A 13 0.51 -11.50 -7.98
C LYS A 13 -0.11 -11.79 -6.62
N VAL A 14 -0.72 -10.78 -6.04
CA VAL A 14 -1.48 -10.89 -4.78
C VAL A 14 -2.98 -10.82 -5.07
N LYS A 15 -3.77 -11.65 -4.38
CA LYS A 15 -5.24 -11.62 -4.45
C LYS A 15 -5.78 -10.99 -3.18
N VAL A 16 -6.72 -10.05 -3.33
CA VAL A 16 -7.35 -9.34 -2.20
C VAL A 16 -8.86 -9.48 -2.34
N GLU A 17 -9.53 -9.84 -1.25
CA GLU A 17 -10.99 -9.84 -1.19
C GLU A 17 -11.50 -8.43 -0.87
N LEU A 18 -12.20 -7.83 -1.83
CA LEU A 18 -12.77 -6.50 -1.72
C LEU A 18 -14.24 -6.54 -2.11
N THR A 19 -15.04 -5.68 -1.48
CA THR A 19 -16.40 -5.42 -1.95
C THR A 19 -16.36 -4.56 -3.22
N VAL A 20 -17.43 -4.62 -4.03
CA VAL A 20 -17.54 -3.82 -5.26
C VAL A 20 -17.33 -2.33 -4.97
N LYS A 21 -17.86 -1.82 -3.86
CA LYS A 21 -17.73 -0.42 -3.46
C LYS A 21 -16.28 -0.03 -3.15
N GLU A 22 -15.55 -0.88 -2.42
CA GLU A 22 -14.13 -0.66 -2.10
C GLU A 22 -13.27 -0.68 -3.36
N LEU A 23 -13.51 -1.63 -4.27
CA LEU A 23 -12.82 -1.69 -5.56
C LEU A 23 -13.08 -0.42 -6.39
N MET A 24 -14.34 0.04 -6.45
CA MET A 24 -14.69 1.27 -7.17
C MET A 24 -13.96 2.49 -6.61
N VAL A 25 -13.86 2.61 -5.28
CA VAL A 25 -13.09 3.68 -4.65
C VAL A 25 -11.62 3.64 -5.05
N LEU A 26 -11.00 2.46 -4.98
CA LEU A 26 -9.60 2.28 -5.35
C LEU A 26 -9.35 2.56 -6.84
N ALA A 27 -10.33 2.30 -7.70
CA ALA A 27 -10.31 2.65 -9.12
C ALA A 27 -10.52 4.16 -9.39
N GLY A 28 -10.72 4.97 -8.35
CA GLY A 28 -10.86 6.43 -8.44
C GLY A 28 -12.30 6.96 -8.40
N ALA A 29 -13.30 6.09 -8.22
CA ALA A 29 -14.67 6.56 -8.01
C ALA A 29 -14.78 7.27 -6.65
N ARG A 30 -15.32 8.48 -6.65
CA ARG A 30 -15.51 9.25 -5.41
C ARG A 30 -16.84 8.91 -4.77
N PHE A 31 -16.81 8.72 -3.46
CA PHE A 31 -18.00 8.57 -2.62
C PHE A 31 -18.00 9.72 -1.61
N PRO A 32 -18.51 10.91 -1.97
CA PRO A 32 -18.39 12.13 -1.16
C PRO A 32 -18.95 11.99 0.26
N ASN A 33 -19.95 11.11 0.41
CA ASN A 33 -20.63 10.88 1.69
C ASN A 33 -20.04 9.68 2.47
N ASN A 34 -18.96 9.06 1.98
CA ASN A 34 -18.40 7.87 2.60
C ASN A 34 -16.87 7.77 2.40
N HIS A 35 -16.14 8.68 3.03
CA HIS A 35 -14.67 8.63 3.11
C HIS A 35 -14.15 7.39 3.87
N VAL A 36 -14.96 6.83 4.76
CA VAL A 36 -14.60 5.62 5.53
C VAL A 36 -14.36 4.43 4.60
N LEU A 37 -15.10 4.35 3.48
CA LEU A 37 -14.94 3.31 2.47
C LEU A 37 -13.55 3.34 1.82
N GLU A 38 -13.01 4.53 1.55
CA GLU A 38 -11.65 4.68 1.00
C GLU A 38 -10.59 4.22 1.99
N VAL A 39 -10.72 4.65 3.24
CA VAL A 39 -9.80 4.27 4.31
C VAL A 39 -9.85 2.76 4.54
N ALA A 40 -11.04 2.17 4.57
CA ALA A 40 -11.22 0.73 4.73
C ALA A 40 -10.61 -0.07 3.58
N ALA A 41 -10.84 0.35 2.33
CA ALA A 41 -10.28 -0.31 1.15
C ALA A 41 -8.74 -0.29 1.17
N ARG A 42 -8.14 0.85 1.52
CA ARG A 42 -6.68 0.99 1.67
C ARG A 42 -6.13 0.13 2.81
N LYS A 43 -6.83 0.09 3.94
CA LYS A 43 -6.43 -0.73 5.11
C LYS A 43 -6.33 -2.21 4.73
N LYS A 44 -7.34 -2.73 4.01
CA LYS A 44 -7.33 -4.12 3.54
C LYS A 44 -6.17 -4.44 2.60
N LEU A 45 -5.86 -3.54 1.66
CA LEU A 45 -4.69 -3.71 0.78
C LEU A 45 -3.39 -3.81 1.60
N ASN A 46 -3.21 -2.90 2.56
CA ASN A 46 -2.02 -2.89 3.40
C ASN A 46 -1.93 -4.15 4.27
N GLU A 47 -3.04 -4.58 4.89
CA GLU A 47 -3.08 -5.81 5.69
C GLU A 47 -2.68 -7.04 4.85
N VAL A 48 -3.16 -7.16 3.61
CA VAL A 48 -2.78 -8.28 2.75
C VAL A 48 -1.32 -8.19 2.30
N LEU A 49 -0.79 -6.99 2.04
CA LEU A 49 0.63 -6.80 1.71
C LEU A 49 1.54 -7.16 2.89
N GLU A 50 1.17 -6.73 4.11
CA GLU A 50 1.87 -7.08 5.35
C GLU A 50 1.86 -8.59 5.59
N GLN A 51 0.72 -9.25 5.41
CA GLN A 51 0.58 -10.71 5.55
C GLN A 51 1.36 -11.49 4.49
N THR A 52 1.28 -11.07 3.23
CA THR A 52 1.87 -11.81 2.10
C THR A 52 3.39 -11.80 2.16
N TYR A 53 3.98 -10.72 2.66
CA TYR A 53 5.42 -10.53 2.62
C TYR A 53 6.09 -10.57 3.99
N GLU A 54 5.37 -10.94 5.06
CA GLU A 54 5.80 -10.80 6.47
C GLU A 54 6.69 -9.56 6.59
N ILE A 55 6.15 -8.40 6.15
CA ILE A 55 6.91 -7.16 6.23
C ILE A 55 7.05 -6.91 7.73
N GLU A 56 8.11 -7.45 8.33
CA GLU A 56 8.43 -7.24 9.71
C GLU A 56 8.40 -5.73 9.88
N ALA A 57 7.62 -5.28 10.86
CA ALA A 57 7.68 -3.90 11.33
C ALA A 57 9.07 -3.54 11.93
N GLY A 58 10.13 -4.30 11.60
CA GLY A 58 11.54 -4.15 11.92
C GLY A 58 12.46 -3.89 10.71
N GLY A 59 11.94 -3.68 9.50
CA GLY A 59 12.70 -3.15 8.37
C GLY A 59 12.92 -1.63 8.48
N SER A 60 13.83 -1.22 9.37
CA SER A 60 14.51 0.10 9.39
C SER A 60 13.69 1.31 8.92
N ARG A 61 12.91 1.91 9.83
CA ARG A 61 12.54 3.33 9.74
C ARG A 61 13.77 4.26 9.66
N ASP A 62 14.97 3.74 9.91
CA ASP A 62 16.25 4.46 9.90
C ASP A 62 16.98 4.48 8.55
N ALA A 63 16.44 3.88 7.48
CA ALA A 63 17.10 3.89 6.15
C ALA A 63 16.56 4.97 5.18
N LEU A 64 15.62 5.81 5.62
CA LEU A 64 15.35 7.09 4.95
C LEU A 64 16.24 8.14 5.62
N SER A 65 17.55 8.08 5.34
CA SER A 65 18.48 9.06 5.89
C SER A 65 18.03 10.47 5.50
N TYR A 66 17.96 11.33 6.50
CA TYR A 66 17.76 12.77 6.41
C TYR A 66 18.94 13.49 5.73
N ASP A 67 19.58 12.88 4.72
CA ASP A 67 20.71 13.46 3.98
C ASP A 67 20.29 14.52 2.94
N TYR A 68 19.02 14.93 2.94
CA TYR A 68 18.49 15.98 2.05
C TYR A 68 18.40 17.36 2.71
N LEU A 69 19.13 17.60 3.80
CA LEU A 69 19.29 18.91 4.42
C LEU A 69 20.76 19.35 4.42
N ASN A 70 21.26 19.70 3.23
CA ASN A 70 22.34 20.66 3.03
C ASN A 70 22.16 21.36 1.68
#